data_AF-A0A257LLZ5-F1
#
_entry.id   AF-A0A257LLZ5-F1
#
_cell.length_a   1.000
_cell.length_b   1.000
_cell.length_c   1.000
_cell.angle_alpha   90.00
_cell.angle_beta   90.00
_cell.angle_gamma   90.00
#
_symmetry.space_group_name_H-M   'P 1'
#
loop_
_entity.id
_entity.type
_entity.pdbx_description
1 polymer ?
#
loop_
_entity_poly.entity_id
_entity_poly.type
_entity_poly.pdbx_seq_one_letter_code
_entity_poly.pdbx_strand_id
1 'polypeptide(L)'
;MKPKFAMRILHVSDLHADGLWFDWVASYCARYDLLAISGDLLDMFSKVALADQALAVSAWILKLSAPVVVCSGNHDYWVSPKLDRLSEARWLLDLKRTDRHKRILAV
;
A
#
# COMPACT_ATOMS: atom_id res chain seq x y z
N MET A 1 -35.94 5.80 5.15
CA MET A 1 -34.56 5.28 4.97
C MET A 1 -33.90 6.06 3.84
N LYS A 2 -32.79 6.77 4.08
CA LYS A 2 -32.01 7.34 2.96
C LYS A 2 -31.36 6.17 2.20
N PRO A 3 -31.39 6.13 0.86
CA PRO A 3 -30.73 5.06 0.10
C PRO A 3 -29.24 5.05 0.43
N LYS A 4 -28.65 3.86 0.55
CA LYS A 4 -27.19 3.71 0.64
C LYS A 4 -26.60 4.32 -0.62
N PHE A 5 -25.86 5.41 -0.44
CA PHE A 5 -25.05 6.05 -1.46
C PHE A 5 -24.13 5.01 -2.11
N ALA A 6 -23.91 5.13 -3.42
CA ALA A 6 -22.98 4.28 -4.15
C ALA A 6 -21.59 4.27 -3.48
N MET A 7 -20.92 3.12 -3.49
CA MET A 7 -19.57 2.97 -2.95
C MET A 7 -18.61 3.93 -3.66
N ARG A 8 -17.81 4.67 -2.88
CA ARG A 8 -16.79 5.58 -3.39
C ARG A 8 -15.41 4.99 -3.13
N ILE A 9 -14.63 4.82 -4.18
CA ILE A 9 -13.28 4.26 -4.14
C ILE A 9 -12.28 5.37 -4.45
N LEU A 10 -11.27 5.54 -3.59
CA LEU A 10 -10.06 6.29 -3.93
C LEU A 10 -9.08 5.32 -4.58
N HIS A 11 -8.79 5.50 -5.86
CA HIS A 11 -7.83 4.67 -6.59
C HIS A 11 -6.57 5.48 -6.88
N VAL A 12 -5.40 4.94 -6.52
CA VAL A 12 -4.08 5.55 -6.72
C VAL A 12 -3.09 4.49 -7.20
N SER A 13 -1.99 4.92 -7.81
CA SER A 13 -0.94 4.08 -8.37
C SER A 13 0.37 4.88 -8.43
N ASP A 14 1.49 4.19 -8.69
CA ASP A 14 2.75 4.82 -9.09
C ASP A 14 3.23 5.84 -8.05
N LEU A 15 3.17 5.47 -6.77
CA LEU A 15 3.51 6.37 -5.65
C LEU A 15 5.03 6.57 -5.50
N HIS A 16 5.85 5.67 -6.05
CA HIS A 16 7.31 5.78 -6.16
C HIS A 16 8.01 6.32 -4.91
N ALA A 17 7.66 5.78 -3.74
CA ALA A 17 8.18 6.19 -2.45
C ALA A 17 8.13 7.71 -2.16
N ASP A 18 7.28 8.46 -2.87
CA ASP A 18 7.15 9.91 -2.69
C ASP A 18 6.36 10.21 -1.41
N GLY A 19 7.06 10.80 -0.44
CA GLY A 19 6.49 11.11 0.87
C GLY A 19 5.30 12.08 0.79
N LEU A 20 5.32 13.05 -0.11
CA LEU A 20 4.22 14.02 -0.24
C LEU A 20 2.96 13.35 -0.79
N TRP A 21 3.13 12.39 -1.70
CA TRP A 21 2.00 11.62 -2.23
C TRP A 21 1.43 10.68 -1.18
N PHE A 22 2.27 10.01 -0.40
CA PHE A 22 1.82 9.20 0.74
C PHE A 22 1.08 10.02 1.80
N ASP A 23 1.56 11.22 2.12
CA ASP A 23 0.91 12.13 3.08
C ASP A 23 -0.46 12.60 2.57
N TRP A 24 -0.56 12.89 1.27
CA TRP A 24 -1.83 13.22 0.64
C TRP A 24 -2.82 12.05 0.72
N VAL A 25 -2.40 10.83 0.34
CA VAL A 25 -3.27 9.65 0.42
C VAL A 25 -3.75 9.42 1.85
N ALA A 26 -2.85 9.47 2.83
CA ALA A 26 -3.19 9.30 4.24
C ALA A 26 -4.21 10.32 4.73
N SER A 27 -4.10 11.58 4.28
CA SER A 27 -4.99 12.68 4.67
C SER A 27 -6.39 12.62 4.03
N TYR A 28 -6.53 11.93 2.89
CA TYR A 28 -7.77 11.90 2.12
C TYR A 28 -8.51 10.56 2.13
N CYS A 29 -7.82 9.43 2.35
CA CYS A 29 -8.40 8.09 2.22
C CYS A 29 -9.63 7.86 3.11
N ALA A 30 -9.70 8.47 4.30
CA ALA A 30 -10.83 8.34 5.23
C ALA A 30 -12.17 8.86 4.67
N ARG A 31 -12.14 9.66 3.60
CA ARG A 31 -13.34 10.24 2.97
C ARG A 31 -14.05 9.26 2.03
N TYR A 32 -13.41 8.12 1.74
CA TYR A 32 -13.86 7.10 0.80
C TYR A 32 -14.14 5.79 1.53
N ASP A 33 -14.92 4.91 0.90
CA ASP A 33 -15.29 3.62 1.48
C ASP A 33 -14.17 2.58 1.31
N LEU A 34 -13.30 2.77 0.32
CA LEU A 34 -12.17 1.90 0.00
C LEU A 34 -11.01 2.71 -0.61
N LEU A 35 -9.78 2.39 -0.21
CA LEU A 35 -8.56 2.78 -0.91
C LEU A 35 -8.06 1.60 -1.75
N ALA A 36 -7.86 1.81 -3.04
CA ALA A 36 -7.22 0.86 -3.95
C ALA A 36 -5.86 1.43 -4.38
N ILE A 37 -4.79 0.65 -4.21
CA ILE A 37 -3.43 1.01 -4.60
C ILE A 37 -2.92 -0.02 -5.61
N SER A 38 -2.71 0.39 -6.87
CA SER A 38 -2.43 -0.53 -7.98
C SER A 38 -0.96 -0.68 -8.34
N GLY A 39 -0.07 -0.70 -7.34
CA GLY A 39 1.35 -0.98 -7.54
C GLY A 39 2.26 0.25 -7.58
N ASP A 40 3.55 -0.03 -7.78
CA ASP A 40 4.66 0.92 -7.84
C ASP A 40 4.71 1.85 -6.64
N LEU A 41 4.63 1.24 -5.45
CA LEU A 41 4.75 1.95 -4.17
C LEU A 41 6.20 2.28 -3.85
N LEU A 42 7.15 1.46 -4.29
CA LEU A 42 8.59 1.65 -4.09
C LEU A 42 9.22 2.43 -5.27
N ASP A 43 10.38 3.03 -5.01
CA ASP A 43 11.24 3.63 -6.03
C ASP A 43 12.52 2.83 -6.19
N MET A 44 12.59 2.03 -7.27
CA MET A 44 13.77 1.24 -7.61
C MET A 44 15.00 2.07 -8.03
N PHE A 45 14.83 3.36 -8.30
CA PHE A 45 15.92 4.28 -8.66
C PHE A 45 16.40 5.12 -7.47
N SER A 46 15.72 5.02 -6.32
CA SER A 46 16.13 5.68 -5.09
C SER A 46 17.45 5.11 -4.55
N LYS A 47 18.17 5.92 -3.77
CA LYS A 47 19.36 5.49 -3.02
C LYS A 47 19.01 4.62 -1.81
N VAL A 48 17.76 4.63 -1.37
CA VAL A 48 17.26 3.82 -0.26
C VAL A 48 17.02 2.40 -0.76
N ALA A 49 17.50 1.39 -0.04
CA ALA A 49 17.30 0.00 -0.45
C ALA A 49 15.81 -0.36 -0.51
N LEU A 50 15.39 -1.12 -1.52
CA LEU A 50 13.99 -1.53 -1.69
C LEU A 50 13.41 -2.25 -0.47
N ALA A 51 14.23 -3.04 0.24
CA ALA A 51 13.81 -3.68 1.49
C ALA A 51 13.45 -2.67 2.59
N ASP A 52 14.24 -1.60 2.74
CA ASP A 52 13.96 -0.53 3.71
C ASP A 52 12.71 0.26 3.33
N GLN A 53 12.55 0.54 2.02
CA GLN A 53 11.33 1.16 1.51
C GLN A 53 10.10 0.28 1.76
N ALA A 54 10.19 -1.03 1.49
CA ALA A 54 9.11 -1.98 1.72
C ALA A 54 8.66 -2.02 3.20
N LEU A 55 9.61 -1.97 4.13
CA LEU A 55 9.31 -1.88 5.57
C LEU A 55 8.62 -0.56 5.92
N ALA A 56 9.11 0.56 5.38
CA ALA A 56 8.51 1.89 5.62
C ALA A 56 7.09 1.99 5.05
N VAL A 57 6.89 1.53 3.80
CA VAL A 57 5.59 1.49 3.13
C VAL A 57 4.65 0.54 3.84
N SER A 58 5.12 -0.64 4.30
CA SER A 58 4.29 -1.54 5.12
C SER A 58 3.79 -0.86 6.39
N ALA A 59 4.67 -0.18 7.12
CA ALA A 59 4.31 0.55 8.31
C ALA A 59 3.33 1.70 8.03
N TRP A 60 3.48 2.36 6.88
CA TRP A 60 2.53 3.38 6.40
C TRP A 60 1.16 2.78 6.08
N ILE A 61 1.10 1.73 5.25
CA ILE A 61 -0.16 1.04 4.91
C ILE A 61 -0.88 0.60 6.18
N LEU A 62 -0.16 0.01 7.15
CA LEU A 62 -0.76 -0.47 8.41
C LEU A 62 -1.40 0.65 9.25
N LYS A 63 -1.00 1.92 9.09
CA LYS A 63 -1.53 3.07 9.83
C LYS A 63 -2.74 3.76 9.18
N LEU A 64 -3.02 3.51 7.89
CA LEU A 64 -4.12 4.16 7.16
C LEU A 64 -5.49 3.93 7.84
N SER A 65 -6.37 4.92 7.82
CA SER A 65 -7.67 4.81 8.49
C SER A 65 -8.74 4.09 7.66
N ALA A 66 -8.54 3.96 6.35
CA ALA A 66 -9.49 3.32 5.43
C ALA A 66 -9.23 1.80 5.27
N PRO A 67 -10.22 1.02 4.82
CA PRO A 67 -9.99 -0.28 4.20
C PRO A 67 -9.10 -0.15 2.97
N VAL A 68 -8.17 -1.07 2.78
CA VAL A 68 -7.17 -1.01 1.70
C VAL A 68 -7.21 -2.30 0.87
N VAL A 69 -7.19 -2.17 -0.45
CA VAL A 69 -6.79 -3.21 -1.39
C VAL A 69 -5.52 -2.74 -2.07
N VAL A 70 -4.49 -3.57 -2.10
CA VAL A 70 -3.18 -3.24 -2.67
C VAL A 70 -2.63 -4.40 -3.46
N CYS A 71 -2.00 -4.12 -4.59
CA CYS A 71 -1.19 -5.09 -5.34
C CYS A 71 0.19 -4.50 -5.65
N SER A 72 1.11 -5.35 -6.09
CA SER A 72 2.44 -4.91 -6.53
C SER A 72 2.44 -4.35 -7.95
N GLY A 73 3.45 -3.53 -8.22
CA GLY A 73 3.91 -3.16 -9.56
C GLY A 73 5.35 -3.62 -9.81
N ASN A 74 5.92 -3.26 -10.96
CA ASN A 74 7.27 -3.70 -11.34
C ASN A 74 8.38 -3.01 -10.53
N HIS A 75 8.12 -1.84 -9.91
CA HIS A 75 9.08 -1.17 -9.02
C HIS A 75 9.12 -1.78 -7.61
N ASP A 76 8.09 -2.56 -7.25
CA ASP A 76 8.01 -3.25 -5.95
C ASP A 76 8.76 -4.59 -5.93
N TYR A 77 9.40 -4.94 -7.06
CA TYR A 77 10.02 -6.24 -7.30
C TYR A 77 11.55 -6.13 -7.32
N TRP A 78 12.19 -7.02 -6.56
CA TRP A 78 13.61 -7.30 -6.70
C TRP A 78 13.87 -8.79 -6.48
N VAL A 79 14.99 -9.26 -7.03
CA VAL A 79 15.47 -10.63 -6.82
C VAL A 79 16.61 -10.57 -5.80
N SER A 80 16.50 -11.38 -4.75
CA SER A 80 17.60 -11.60 -3.81
C SER A 80 18.17 -13.00 -4.02
N PRO A 81 19.50 -13.15 -4.18
CA PRO A 81 20.14 -14.47 -4.25
C PRO A 81 20.17 -15.21 -2.89
N LYS A 82 19.89 -14.50 -1.80
CA LYS A 82 19.67 -15.06 -0.45
C LYS A 82 18.17 -15.11 -0.17
N LEU A 83 17.73 -15.95 0.77
CA LEU A 83 16.33 -15.98 1.23
C LEU A 83 15.96 -14.63 1.86
N ASP A 84 15.46 -13.71 1.03
CA ASP A 84 14.84 -12.45 1.44
C ASP A 84 13.33 -12.65 1.41
N ARG A 85 12.68 -12.42 2.54
CA ARG A 85 11.22 -12.61 2.67
C ARG A 85 10.43 -11.44 2.12
N LEU A 86 11.08 -10.30 1.90
CA LEU A 86 10.45 -9.08 1.40
C LEU A 86 10.49 -9.02 -0.13
N SER A 87 11.50 -9.65 -0.76
CA SER A 87 11.71 -9.64 -2.21
C SER A 87 10.54 -10.26 -2.98
N GLU A 88 10.53 -10.07 -4.30
CA GLU A 88 9.44 -10.53 -5.17
C GLU A 88 8.05 -10.03 -4.71
N ALA A 89 8.00 -8.80 -4.18
CA ALA A 89 6.81 -8.19 -3.58
C ALA A 89 6.16 -8.98 -2.42
N ARG A 90 6.84 -10.00 -1.86
CA ARG A 90 6.29 -10.83 -0.78
C ARG A 90 6.04 -10.06 0.51
N TRP A 91 6.66 -8.90 0.69
CA TRP A 91 6.38 -7.98 1.79
C TRP A 91 4.89 -7.60 1.88
N LEU A 92 4.15 -7.58 0.77
CA LEU A 92 2.71 -7.30 0.77
C LEU A 92 1.90 -8.41 1.46
N LEU A 93 2.37 -9.67 1.40
CA LEU A 93 1.66 -10.83 1.98
C LEU A 93 1.66 -10.81 3.51
N ASP A 94 2.58 -10.07 4.12
CA ASP A 94 2.69 -9.88 5.56
C ASP A 94 1.79 -8.74 6.09
N LEU A 95 1.12 -8.00 5.19
CA LEU A 95 0.18 -6.94 5.57
C LEU A 95 -1.09 -7.55 6.18
N LYS A 96 -1.14 -7.60 7.51
CA LYS A 96 -2.31 -8.09 8.25
C LYS A 96 -2.73 -7.09 9.33
N ARG A 97 -4.00 -6.69 9.31
CA ARG A 97 -4.65 -5.97 10.41
C ARG A 97 -5.58 -6.92 11.16
N THR A 98 -5.56 -6.82 12.49
CA THR A 98 -6.41 -7.60 13.39
C THR A 98 -7.78 -6.97 13.62
N ASP A 99 -7.97 -5.69 13.23
CA ASP A 99 -9.22 -4.95 13.38
C ASP A 99 -10.19 -5.23 12.21
N ARG A 100 -11.41 -5.71 12.54
CA ARG A 100 -12.44 -6.09 11.56
C ARG A 100 -12.95 -4.92 10.72
N HIS A 101 -12.81 -3.68 11.17
CA HIS A 101 -13.23 -2.46 10.48
C HIS A 101 -12.13 -1.83 9.61
N LYS A 102 -10.89 -2.28 9.77
CA LYS A 102 -9.71 -1.80 9.05
C LYS A 102 -9.05 -2.98 8.36
N ARG A 103 -9.65 -3.47 7.28
CA ARG A 103 -9.13 -4.63 6.54
C ARG A 103 -8.11 -4.20 5.50
N ILE A 104 -7.09 -5.04 5.29
CA ILE A 104 -6.17 -4.96 4.16
C ILE A 104 -6.36 -6.24 3.35
N LEU A 105 -6.49 -6.10 2.05
CA LEU A 105 -6.35 -7.18 1.09
C LEU A 105 -5.12 -6.88 0.23
N ALA A 106 -4.09 -7.72 0.35
CA ALA A 106 -2.93 -7.72 -0.53
C ALA A 106 -3.12 -8.79 -1.60
N VAL A 107 -2.94 -8.43 -2.88
CA VAL A 107 -3.10 -9.31 -4.06
C VAL A 107 -1.78 -9.42 -4.81
#